data_AF-J3F0Z0-F1
#
_entry.id   AF-J3F0Z0-F1
#
_cell.length_a   1.000
_cell.length_b   1.000
_cell.length_c   1.000
_cell.angle_alpha   90.00
_cell.angle_beta   90.00
_cell.angle_gamma   90.00
#
_symmetry.space_group_name_H-M   'P 1'
#
loop_
_entity.id
_entity.type
_entity.pdbx_description
1 polymer ?
#
loop_
_entity_poly.entity_id
_entity_poly.type
_entity_poly.pdbx_seq_one_letter_code
_entity_poly.pdbx_strand_id
1 'polypeptide(L)' 'MVDSAVSAVAGEVRMESVLLWAGPWPVDEGWWAPQGPSRRAYLQVVTDVGPPRLLVRSGGWWLDAVYS' A
#
# COMPACT_ATOMS: atom_id res chain seq x y z
N MET A 1 -12.69 14.16 15.12
CA MET A 1 -12.03 12.84 15.02
C MET A 1 -12.94 12.00 14.13
N VAL A 2 -12.72 12.03 12.82
CA VAL A 2 -13.50 11.25 11.86
C VAL A 2 -12.74 9.94 11.65
N ASP A 3 -13.23 8.86 12.24
CA ASP A 3 -12.81 7.52 11.86
C ASP A 3 -13.28 7.29 10.41
N SER A 4 -12.35 7.42 9.46
CA SER A 4 -12.56 6.96 8.09
C SER A 4 -12.51 5.44 8.12
N ALA A 5 -13.64 4.82 8.46
CA ALA A 5 -13.82 3.38 8.29
C ALA A 5 -13.86 3.08 6.79
N VAL A 6 -12.73 2.60 6.26
CA VAL A 6 -12.67 2.01 4.93
C VAL A 6 -13.58 0.78 4.96
N SER A 7 -14.73 0.85 4.28
CA SER A 7 -15.66 -0.27 4.14
C SER A 7 -15.00 -1.36 3.31
N ALA A 8 -14.67 -2.49 3.94
CA ALA A 8 -14.20 -3.66 3.22
C ALA A 8 -15.36 -4.25 2.41
N VAL A 9 -15.27 -4.19 1.08
CA VAL A 9 -16.16 -4.94 0.20
C VAL A 9 -15.89 -6.43 0.46
N ALA A 10 -16.90 -7.16 0.94
CA ALA A 10 -16.84 -8.61 1.11
C ALA A 10 -16.86 -9.30 -0.27
N GLY A 11 -15.75 -9.24 -0.99
CA GLY A 11 -15.48 -10.04 -2.17
C GLY A 11 -14.77 -11.34 -1.80
N GLU A 12 -14.89 -12.36 -2.64
CA GLU A 12 -14.08 -13.57 -2.54
C GLU A 12 -12.58 -13.20 -2.64
N VAL A 13 -11.79 -13.60 -1.65
CA VAL A 13 -10.34 -13.36 -1.67
C VAL A 13 -9.72 -14.31 -2.67
N ARG A 14 -9.35 -13.80 -3.85
CA ARG A 14 -8.61 -14.54 -4.86
C ARG A 14 -7.12 -14.24 -4.74
N MET A 15 -6.31 -15.29 -4.72
CA MET A 15 -4.85 -15.16 -4.80
C MET A 15 -4.44 -14.86 -6.24
N GLU A 16 -3.51 -13.91 -6.39
CA GLU A 16 -2.90 -13.53 -7.67
C GLU A 16 -1.41 -13.90 -7.66
N SER A 17 -0.85 -14.25 -8.81
CA SER A 17 0.58 -14.55 -8.92
C SER A 17 1.37 -13.25 -9.04
N VAL A 18 2.37 -13.05 -8.19
CA VAL A 18 3.32 -11.94 -8.35
C VAL A 18 4.32 -12.28 -9.45
N LEU A 19 4.36 -11.48 -10.51
CA LEU A 19 5.29 -11.65 -11.62
C LEU A 19 6.59 -10.87 -11.37
N LEU A 20 6.49 -9.63 -10.88
CA LEU A 20 7.63 -8.75 -10.62
C LEU A 20 7.37 -7.91 -9.35
N TRP A 21 8.45 -7.49 -8.70
CA TRP A 21 8.37 -6.61 -7.53
C TRP A 21 9.61 -5.72 -7.39
N ALA A 22 9.43 -4.59 -6.72
CA ALA A 22 10.50 -3.70 -6.30
C ALA A 22 10.17 -3.06 -4.93
N GLY A 23 11.17 -2.91 -4.07
CA GLY A 23 10.99 -2.49 -2.67
C GLY A 23 11.26 -3.65 -1.68
N PRO A 24 10.65 -3.69 -0.48
CA PRO A 24 9.95 -2.56 0.13
C PRO A 24 10.93 -1.43 0.44
N TRP A 25 10.60 -0.20 0.05
CA TRP A 25 11.40 1.00 0.34
C TRP A 25 10.90 1.67 1.61
N PRO A 26 11.69 1.67 2.72
CA PRO A 26 11.33 2.39 3.93
C PRO A 26 11.42 3.91 3.70
N VAL A 27 10.42 4.65 4.16
CA VAL A 27 10.35 6.11 4.06
C VAL A 27 9.83 6.69 5.37
N ASP A 28 10.46 7.76 5.83
CA ASP A 28 9.93 8.64 6.88
C ASP A 28 9.12 9.76 6.23
N GLU A 29 7.80 9.69 6.32
CA GLU A 29 6.88 10.72 5.83
C GLU A 29 6.55 11.75 6.91
N GLY A 30 6.13 12.94 6.51
CA GLY A 30 5.64 13.95 7.46
C GLY A 30 6.70 14.35 8.50
N TRP A 31 7.98 14.13 8.22
CA TRP A 31 9.09 14.46 9.13
C TRP A 31 9.15 15.95 9.49
N TRP A 32 8.50 16.79 8.69
CA TRP A 32 8.34 18.23 8.93
C TRP A 32 7.20 18.56 9.91
N ALA A 33 6.34 17.61 10.25
CA ALA A 33 5.18 17.84 11.10
C ALA A 33 5.57 17.84 12.59
N PRO A 34 4.89 18.62 13.46
CA PRO A 34 5.16 18.64 14.90
C PRO A 34 5.05 17.27 15.59
N GLN A 35 4.25 16.35 15.02
CA GLN A 35 4.05 15.00 15.54
C GLN A 35 5.24 14.06 15.23
N GLY A 36 6.20 14.51 14.42
CA GLY A 36 7.34 13.72 13.98
C GLY A 36 7.03 12.83 12.77
N PRO A 37 8.05 12.10 12.27
CA PRO A 37 7.92 11.28 11.08
C PRO A 37 6.98 10.08 11.29
N SER A 38 6.21 9.75 10.25
CA SER A 38 5.49 8.49 10.13
C SER A 38 6.29 7.52 9.27
N ARG A 39 6.65 6.36 9.83
CA ARG A 39 7.33 5.31 9.08
C ARG A 39 6.36 4.58 8.17
N ARG A 40 6.73 4.50 6.89
CA ARG A 40 6.05 3.72 5.85
C ARG A 40 7.05 2.83 5.14
N ALA A 41 6.53 1.84 4.45
CA ALA A 41 7.30 1.08 3.48
C ALA A 41 6.48 0.87 2.22
N TYR A 42 7.06 1.17 1.07
CA TYR A 42 6.39 1.07 -0.23
C TYR A 42 6.88 -0.15 -1.00
N LEU A 43 5.99 -0.97 -1.51
CA LEU A 43 6.29 -2.14 -2.34
C LEU A 43 5.53 -2.01 -3.66
N GLN A 44 6.24 -1.96 -4.77
CA GLN A 44 5.62 -2.02 -6.09
C GLN A 44 5.52 -3.48 -6.54
N VAL A 45 4.34 -3.88 -7.01
CA VAL A 45 4.03 -5.26 -7.42
C VAL A 45 3.36 -5.24 -8.79
N VAL A 46 3.80 -6.13 -9.66
CA VAL A 46 3.09 -6.51 -10.89
C VAL A 46 2.58 -7.92 -10.70
N THR A 47 1.28 -8.13 -10.91
CA THR A 47 0.67 -9.46 -10.85
C THR A 47 0.30 -9.97 -12.24
N ASP A 48 -0.12 -11.21 -12.32
CA ASP A 48 -0.74 -11.80 -13.51
C ASP A 48 -2.13 -11.21 -13.83
N VAL A 49 -2.62 -10.27 -13.01
CA VAL A 49 -3.93 -9.64 -13.15
C VAL A 49 -3.82 -8.12 -13.09
N GLY A 50 -4.12 -7.47 -14.20
CA GLY A 50 -4.32 -6.02 -14.25
C GLY A 50 -3.02 -5.20 -14.15
N PRO A 51 -3.15 -3.88 -13.90
CA PRO A 51 -2.02 -2.96 -13.90
C PRO A 51 -1.10 -3.11 -12.68
N PRO A 52 0.16 -2.61 -12.77
CA PRO A 52 1.06 -2.48 -11.62
C PRO A 52 0.44 -1.70 -10.45
N ARG A 53 0.68 -2.20 -9.23
CA ARG A 53 0.11 -1.68 -7.98
C ARG A 53 1.24 -1.26 -7.05
N LEU A 54 1.08 -0.13 -6.38
CA LEU A 54 1.95 0.29 -5.28
C LEU A 54 1.23 0.03 -3.96
N LEU A 55 1.87 -0.74 -3.09
CA LEU A 55 1.39 -1.06 -1.75
C LEU A 55 2.15 -0.24 -0.72
N VAL A 56 1.44 0.22 0.32
CA VAL A 56 2.02 0.92 1.46
C VAL A 56 1.81 0.13 2.75
N ARG A 57 2.86 0.06 3.59
CA ARG A 57 2.79 -0.57 4.91
C ARG A 57 2.49 0.46 6.00
N SER A 58 1.33 0.30 6.65
CA SER A 58 0.89 1.05 7.83
C SER A 58 0.02 0.15 8.72
N GLY A 59 0.62 -0.55 9.69
CA GLY A 59 -0.04 -1.59 10.50
C GLY A 59 -0.37 -2.88 9.73
N GLY A 60 -0.62 -2.78 8.43
CA GLY A 60 -0.76 -3.84 7.43
C GLY A 60 -0.38 -3.31 6.05
N TRP A 61 -0.63 -4.08 5.00
CA TRP A 61 -0.42 -3.64 3.61
C TRP A 61 -1.72 -3.12 3.01
N TRP A 62 -1.65 -1.98 2.34
CA TRP A 62 -2.77 -1.31 1.70
C TRP A 62 -2.40 -0.93 0.28
N LEU A 63 -3.38 -0.85 -0.62
CA LEU A 63 -3.20 -0.30 -1.95
C LEU A 63 -3.08 1.23 -1.85
N ASP A 64 -1.97 1.77 -2.34
CA ASP A 64 -1.69 3.21 -2.35
C ASP A 64 -1.98 3.82 -3.73
N ALA A 65 -1.52 3.16 -4.80
CA ALA A 65 -1.70 3.62 -6.17
C ALA A 65 -1.76 2.49 -7.21
N VAL A 66 -2.31 2.82 -8.37
CA VAL A 66 -2.34 1.97 -9.57
C VAL A 66 -1.76 2.77 -10.75
N TYR A 67 -0.84 2.16 -11.49
CA TYR A 67 -0.13 2.80 -12.61
C TYR A 67 -0.56 2.23 -13.97
N SER A 68 -0.75 3.10 -14.97
CA SER A 68 -1.15 2.75 -16.35
C SER A 68 -0.06 3.09 -17.36
#